data_AF-A0A0G1N7E9-F1
#
_entry.id   AF-A0A0G1N7E9-F1
#
_cell.length_a   1.000
_cell.length_b   1.000
_cell.length_c   1.000
_cell.angle_alpha   90.00
_cell.angle_beta   90.00
_cell.angle_gamma   90.00
#
_symmetry.space_group_name_H-M   'P 1'
#
loop_
_entity.id
_entity.type
_entity.pdbx_description
1 polymer ?
#
loop_
_entity_poly.entity_id
_entity_poly.type
_entity_poly.pdbx_seq_one_letter_code
_entity_poly.pdbx_strand_id
1 'polypeptide(L)'
;MIIRDRDVMEAVDKTETKGYLESEFSEENISDYAEACRDTAWRMVEMIMDRGREPITVLIPSRGAVPFIIGAIKAIKEDPKINKFVKEAFGTENFVELPSLSCFDVVRDTSEAPGKPLVRMLLLPFTADASFHGEEVRNEEDLVGDMRRFMTRVASEILFKAPQKRAGKEFQLYLNFLKEVEGRSGLAQFYEEFQPVKTGEPVLYIDTVISGRASDTIVDEFERLGVNIGFRVDSQLVPLLVVDNYGLSLGPRFRRYVDQFSATKSVLRVPKILSEDRGAAFLGITAVIYENLITTATNSHPECEDLAPYFGAWHDVPSRDAPLFKGVFKQFIELIGQKISGRDGNFTEKRREFLSSILKRRILETRDKIGHSETKEFFRRGLPFESARETGSHIIQIRLPGSTAESIVSKVCRLSINH
;
A
#
# COMPACT_ATOMS: atom_id res chain seq x y z
N MET A 1 -18.34 4.42 -47.65
CA MET A 1 -18.24 5.58 -46.74
C MET A 1 -18.58 5.11 -45.34
N ILE A 2 -17.61 4.48 -44.65
CA ILE A 2 -17.71 4.03 -43.25
C ILE A 2 -16.49 4.62 -42.55
N ILE A 3 -16.55 5.92 -42.29
CA ILE A 3 -15.56 6.68 -41.50
C ILE A 3 -16.40 7.61 -40.63
N ARG A 4 -17.13 7.08 -39.64
CA ARG A 4 -17.85 7.89 -38.63
C ARG A 4 -17.98 7.29 -37.23
N ASP A 5 -17.73 5.99 -37.00
CA ASP A 5 -17.94 5.41 -35.66
C ASP A 5 -16.72 5.44 -34.73
N ARG A 6 -15.50 5.36 -35.26
CA ARG A 6 -14.29 5.32 -34.41
C ARG A 6 -13.98 6.67 -33.75
N ASP A 7 -14.07 7.76 -34.52
CA ASP A 7 -13.77 9.11 -34.02
C ASP A 7 -14.85 9.61 -33.04
N VAL A 8 -16.10 9.15 -33.19
CA VAL A 8 -17.20 9.48 -32.28
C VAL A 8 -17.08 8.68 -30.99
N MET A 9 -16.76 7.38 -31.03
CA MET A 9 -16.48 6.60 -29.82
C MET A 9 -15.25 7.13 -29.06
N GLU A 10 -14.17 7.49 -29.77
CA GLU A 10 -12.97 8.04 -29.13
C GLU A 10 -13.21 9.45 -28.56
N ALA A 11 -14.10 10.24 -29.15
CA ALA A 11 -14.50 11.55 -28.61
C ALA A 11 -15.43 11.43 -27.39
N VAL A 12 -16.35 10.46 -27.36
CA VAL A 12 -17.24 10.20 -26.21
C VAL A 12 -16.42 9.71 -25.01
N ASP A 13 -15.52 8.75 -25.23
CA ASP A 13 -14.63 8.18 -24.20
C ASP A 13 -13.68 9.24 -23.60
N LYS A 14 -13.11 10.12 -24.43
CA LYS A 14 -12.31 11.27 -23.94
C LYS A 14 -13.12 12.28 -23.14
N THR A 15 -14.40 12.48 -23.48
CA THR A 15 -15.25 13.46 -22.77
C THR A 15 -15.70 12.92 -21.42
N GLU A 16 -16.07 11.65 -21.33
CA GLU A 16 -16.38 10.97 -20.06
C GLU A 16 -15.14 10.87 -19.16
N THR A 17 -13.99 10.48 -19.71
CA THR A 17 -12.71 10.45 -18.98
C THR A 17 -12.32 11.82 -18.44
N LYS A 18 -12.52 12.89 -19.23
CA LYS A 18 -12.23 14.26 -18.79
C LYS A 18 -13.16 14.72 -17.67
N GLY A 19 -14.49 14.56 -17.84
CA GLY A 19 -15.45 14.97 -16.82
C GLY A 19 -15.25 14.20 -15.51
N TYR A 20 -14.90 12.92 -15.62
CA TYR A 20 -14.50 12.13 -14.47
C TYR A 20 -13.25 12.70 -13.78
N LEU A 21 -12.15 12.93 -14.50
CA LEU A 21 -10.91 13.44 -13.91
C LEU A 21 -11.09 14.83 -13.27
N GLU A 22 -11.95 15.68 -13.83
CA GLU A 22 -12.27 16.98 -13.24
C GLU A 22 -13.03 16.86 -11.91
N SER A 23 -13.91 15.86 -11.76
CA SER A 23 -14.57 15.53 -10.49
C SER A 23 -13.56 14.97 -9.48
N GLU A 24 -12.76 14.03 -9.95
CA GLU A 24 -11.82 13.24 -9.15
C GLU A 24 -10.73 14.15 -8.57
N PHE A 25 -10.06 14.94 -9.42
CA PHE A 25 -9.08 15.96 -9.01
C PHE A 25 -9.72 17.34 -8.86
N SER A 26 -10.94 17.40 -8.33
CA SER A 26 -11.57 18.66 -7.97
C SER A 26 -10.78 19.38 -6.87
N GLU A 27 -10.94 20.70 -6.78
CA GLU A 27 -10.27 21.47 -5.73
C GLU A 27 -10.69 21.05 -4.33
N GLU A 28 -11.97 20.74 -4.16
CA GLU A 28 -12.54 20.21 -2.92
C GLU A 28 -11.86 18.88 -2.54
N ASN A 29 -11.83 17.90 -3.46
CA ASN A 29 -11.24 16.61 -3.15
C ASN A 29 -9.74 16.70 -2.83
N ILE A 30 -8.97 17.53 -3.53
CA ILE A 30 -7.54 17.72 -3.21
C ILE A 30 -7.35 18.44 -1.87
N SER A 31 -8.25 19.36 -1.51
CA SER A 31 -8.19 20.04 -0.21
C SER A 31 -8.50 19.06 0.93
N ASP A 32 -9.51 18.21 0.78
CA ASP A 32 -9.85 17.17 1.75
C ASP A 32 -8.74 16.12 1.87
N TYR A 33 -8.10 15.75 0.75
CA TYR A 33 -6.94 14.86 0.75
C TYR A 33 -5.76 15.48 1.51
N ALA A 34 -5.50 16.78 1.31
CA ALA A 34 -4.47 17.52 2.02
C ALA A 34 -4.75 17.64 3.52
N GLU A 35 -6.01 17.83 3.92
CA GLU A 35 -6.41 17.85 5.32
C GLU A 35 -6.25 16.47 5.97
N ALA A 36 -6.67 15.40 5.31
CA ALA A 36 -6.42 14.03 5.78
C ALA A 36 -4.92 13.74 5.96
N CYS A 37 -4.06 14.29 5.07
CA CYS A 37 -2.61 14.20 5.24
C CYS A 37 -2.11 14.97 6.48
N ARG A 38 -2.65 16.17 6.76
CA ARG A 38 -2.33 16.93 7.98
C ARG A 38 -2.79 16.22 9.24
N ASP A 39 -3.98 15.65 9.23
CA ASP A 39 -4.52 14.90 10.38
C ASP A 39 -3.69 13.64 10.63
N THR A 40 -3.27 12.95 9.57
CA THR A 40 -2.33 11.81 9.66
C THR A 40 -0.99 12.25 10.25
N ALA A 41 -0.47 13.41 9.84
CA ALA A 41 0.75 13.99 10.40
C ALA A 41 0.63 14.32 11.89
N TRP A 42 -0.46 15.00 12.28
CA TRP A 42 -0.73 15.27 13.68
C TRP A 42 -0.87 14.01 14.49
N ARG A 43 -1.53 12.98 13.95
CA ARG A 43 -1.68 11.70 14.66
C ARG A 43 -0.34 11.05 14.96
N MET A 44 0.59 11.05 13.99
CA MET A 44 1.96 10.56 14.21
C MET A 44 2.67 11.38 15.30
N VAL A 45 2.57 12.71 15.22
CA VAL A 45 3.19 13.62 16.19
C VAL A 45 2.64 13.43 17.61
N GLU A 46 1.31 13.36 17.77
CA GLU A 46 0.64 13.11 19.04
C GLU A 46 1.09 11.79 19.66
N MET A 47 1.14 10.70 18.88
CA MET A 47 1.59 9.40 19.37
C MET A 47 3.06 9.41 19.83
N ILE A 48 3.93 10.17 19.16
CA ILE A 48 5.32 10.34 19.59
C ILE A 48 5.38 11.15 20.91
N MET A 49 4.57 12.20 21.03
CA MET A 49 4.49 13.03 22.23
C MET A 49 3.99 12.25 23.45
N ASP A 50 2.90 11.51 23.28
CA ASP A 50 2.31 10.68 24.36
C ASP A 50 3.28 9.61 24.87
N ARG A 51 4.28 9.27 24.05
CA ARG A 51 5.35 8.32 24.37
C ARG A 51 6.63 8.97 24.88
N GLY A 52 6.61 10.27 25.18
CA GLY A 52 7.79 10.97 25.68
C GLY A 52 8.93 11.05 24.65
N ARG A 53 8.59 11.20 23.37
CA ARG A 53 9.53 11.30 22.23
C ARG A 53 10.23 10.00 21.83
N GLU A 54 9.66 8.84 22.19
CA GLU A 54 10.13 7.55 21.68
C GLU A 54 9.60 7.25 20.26
N PRO A 55 10.35 6.51 19.43
CA PRO A 55 9.95 6.22 18.06
C PRO A 55 8.69 5.35 17.97
N ILE A 56 7.79 5.68 17.05
CA ILE A 56 6.62 4.87 16.69
C ILE A 56 6.90 4.01 15.45
N THR A 57 6.13 2.92 15.32
CA THR A 57 6.09 2.12 14.09
C THR A 57 4.77 2.35 13.37
N VAL A 58 4.84 2.61 12.07
CA VAL A 58 3.68 2.76 11.19
C VAL A 58 3.59 1.53 10.29
N LEU A 59 2.51 0.77 10.41
CA LEU A 59 2.16 -0.35 9.55
C LEU A 59 1.29 0.15 8.40
N ILE A 60 1.73 -0.10 7.16
CA ILE A 60 1.04 0.27 5.93
C ILE A 60 0.69 -1.04 5.19
N PRO A 61 -0.56 -1.51 5.30
CA PRO A 61 -1.03 -2.75 4.68
C PRO A 61 -1.47 -2.58 3.22
N SER A 62 -1.81 -1.34 2.84
CA SER A 62 -2.41 -0.99 1.56
C SER A 62 -1.58 0.02 0.82
N ARG A 63 -1.44 -0.20 -0.49
CA ARG A 63 -0.89 0.78 -1.43
C ARG A 63 -1.71 2.06 -1.49
N GLY A 64 -3.02 2.00 -1.23
CA GLY A 64 -3.90 3.17 -1.22
C GLY A 64 -3.52 4.19 -0.13
N ALA A 65 -2.90 3.72 0.95
CA ALA A 65 -2.43 4.57 2.05
C ALA A 65 -1.11 5.29 1.72
N VAL A 66 -0.33 4.84 0.74
CA VAL A 66 1.00 5.40 0.41
C VAL A 66 0.95 6.91 0.11
N PRO A 67 0.01 7.43 -0.72
CA PRO A 67 -0.08 8.87 -0.95
C PRO A 67 -0.41 9.67 0.31
N PHE A 68 -1.26 9.16 1.21
CA PHE A 68 -1.57 9.82 2.48
C PHE A 68 -0.36 9.89 3.40
N ILE A 69 0.43 8.81 3.47
CA ILE A 69 1.66 8.76 4.26
C ILE A 69 2.70 9.75 3.74
N ILE A 70 2.92 9.77 2.42
CA ILE A 70 3.85 10.72 1.78
C ILE A 70 3.36 12.16 1.98
N GLY A 71 2.06 12.41 1.83
CA GLY A 71 1.45 13.70 2.13
C GLY A 71 1.62 14.10 3.59
N ALA A 72 1.49 13.18 4.54
CA ALA A 72 1.70 13.45 5.96
C ALA A 72 3.15 13.81 6.29
N ILE A 73 4.12 13.08 5.71
CA ILE A 73 5.54 13.47 5.81
C ILE A 73 5.74 14.88 5.24
N LYS A 74 5.12 15.17 4.10
CA LYS A 74 5.17 16.51 3.48
C LYS A 74 4.55 17.56 4.39
N ALA A 75 3.45 17.26 5.10
CA ALA A 75 2.84 18.15 6.08
C ALA A 75 3.78 18.43 7.26
N ILE A 76 4.47 17.42 7.80
CA ILE A 76 5.49 17.60 8.83
C ILE A 76 6.61 18.56 8.35
N LYS A 77 6.99 18.46 7.08
CA LYS A 77 8.08 19.27 6.50
C LYS A 77 7.65 20.68 6.07
N GLU A 78 6.43 20.84 5.57
CA GLU A 78 6.00 22.04 4.82
C GLU A 78 4.79 22.78 5.41
N ASP A 79 3.97 22.14 6.26
CA ASP A 79 2.90 22.85 6.95
C ASP A 79 3.51 23.78 8.03
N PRO A 80 3.28 25.10 7.99
CA PRO A 80 3.95 26.04 8.90
C PRO A 80 3.68 25.75 10.38
N LYS A 81 2.50 25.22 10.74
CA LYS A 81 2.14 24.93 12.12
C LYS A 81 2.79 23.63 12.59
N ILE A 82 2.64 22.56 11.80
CA ILE A 82 3.19 21.25 12.15
C ILE A 82 4.72 21.31 12.15
N ASN A 83 5.32 21.91 11.12
CA ASN A 83 6.78 22.01 11.01
C ASN A 83 7.39 22.80 12.17
N LYS A 84 6.78 23.92 12.54
CA LYS A 84 7.22 24.71 13.69
C LYS A 84 7.16 23.88 14.97
N PHE A 85 6.02 23.22 15.22
CA PHE A 85 5.85 22.37 16.40
C PHE A 85 6.87 21.24 16.44
N VAL A 86 7.05 20.52 15.34
CA VAL A 86 8.00 19.38 15.25
C VAL A 86 9.42 19.85 15.51
N LYS A 87 9.83 20.99 14.94
CA LYS A 87 11.16 21.57 15.19
C LYS A 87 11.37 21.97 16.65
N GLU A 88 10.36 22.57 17.27
CA GLU A 88 10.42 22.98 18.67
C GLU A 88 10.39 21.78 19.64
N ALA A 89 9.60 20.75 19.32
CA ALA A 89 9.41 19.58 20.16
C ALA A 89 10.50 18.52 19.99
N PHE A 90 10.99 18.31 18.78
CA PHE A 90 11.87 17.17 18.43
C PHE A 90 13.20 17.56 17.79
N GLY A 91 13.37 18.84 17.40
CA GLY A 91 14.57 19.30 16.69
C GLY A 91 14.49 19.15 15.17
N THR A 92 15.63 19.24 14.49
CA THR A 92 15.74 19.25 13.01
C THR A 92 16.21 17.92 12.43
N GLU A 93 16.18 16.84 13.20
CA GLU A 93 16.76 15.55 12.83
C GLU A 93 15.79 14.64 12.05
N ASN A 94 16.36 13.61 11.42
CA ASN A 94 15.72 12.55 10.63
C ASN A 94 14.41 12.06 11.28
N PHE A 95 13.27 12.65 10.93
CA PHE A 95 12.00 12.36 11.62
C PHE A 95 11.47 10.97 11.23
N VAL A 96 11.79 10.49 10.03
CA VAL A 96 11.14 9.33 9.41
C VAL A 96 12.15 8.42 8.69
N GLU A 97 12.13 7.13 9.02
CA GLU A 97 12.79 6.08 8.25
C GLU A 97 11.88 5.59 7.13
N LEU A 98 12.26 5.89 5.89
CA LEU A 98 11.47 5.60 4.70
C LEU A 98 11.87 4.26 4.05
N PRO A 99 10.89 3.49 3.53
CA PRO A 99 11.19 2.29 2.75
C PRO A 99 12.06 2.57 1.52
N SER A 100 12.74 1.55 1.02
CA SER A 100 13.61 1.65 -0.18
C SER A 100 12.85 1.69 -1.51
N LEU A 101 11.58 2.12 -1.51
CA LEU A 101 10.77 2.26 -2.73
C LEU A 101 10.86 3.70 -3.24
N SER A 102 10.91 3.85 -4.56
CA SER A 102 11.17 5.13 -5.21
C SER A 102 10.02 6.13 -5.13
N CYS A 103 8.80 5.69 -4.79
CA CYS A 103 7.71 6.60 -4.48
C CYS A 103 8.05 7.53 -3.29
N PHE A 104 8.84 7.07 -2.33
CA PHE A 104 9.23 7.86 -1.16
C PHE A 104 10.33 8.90 -1.48
N ASP A 105 10.97 8.83 -2.66
CA ASP A 105 12.02 9.78 -3.04
C ASP A 105 11.49 11.21 -3.19
N VAL A 106 10.18 11.39 -3.35
CA VAL A 106 9.54 12.73 -3.41
C VAL A 106 9.56 13.48 -2.08
N VAL A 107 9.82 12.78 -0.96
CA VAL A 107 9.91 13.34 0.40
C VAL A 107 11.22 12.97 1.13
N ARG A 108 12.05 12.12 0.51
CA ARG A 108 13.37 11.75 1.01
C ARG A 108 14.28 12.97 0.95
N ASP A 109 14.80 13.39 2.09
CA ASP A 109 15.80 14.45 2.15
C ASP A 109 17.18 13.80 2.33
N THR A 110 18.03 13.93 1.32
CA THR A 110 19.39 13.37 1.34
C THR A 110 20.36 14.20 2.18
N SER A 111 19.93 15.34 2.72
CA SER A 111 20.74 16.24 3.54
C SER A 111 20.54 16.09 5.05
N GLU A 112 19.59 15.26 5.49
CA GLU A 112 19.33 15.02 6.91
C GLU A 112 20.51 14.26 7.56
N ALA A 113 21.01 14.80 8.67
CA ALA A 113 22.11 14.19 9.43
C ALA A 113 21.69 12.80 9.96
N PRO A 114 22.64 11.86 10.10
CA PRO A 114 22.35 10.56 10.68
C PRO A 114 21.87 10.74 12.13
N GLY A 115 20.62 10.34 12.37
CA GLY A 115 19.95 10.40 13.68
C GLY A 115 18.98 9.22 13.81
N LYS A 116 18.49 8.97 15.03
CA LYS A 116 17.53 7.88 15.27
C LYS A 116 16.14 8.34 14.82
N PRO A 117 15.49 7.65 13.86
CA PRO A 117 14.18 8.05 13.35
C PRO A 117 13.09 7.96 14.44
N LEU A 118 12.16 8.92 14.44
CA LEU A 118 10.99 8.92 15.33
C LEU A 118 9.79 8.17 14.73
N VAL A 119 9.79 7.96 13.42
CA VAL A 119 8.80 7.15 12.71
C VAL A 119 9.52 6.09 11.91
N ARG A 120 9.19 4.82 12.15
CA ARG A 120 9.66 3.67 11.34
C ARG A 120 8.51 3.13 10.52
N MET A 121 8.71 2.94 9.22
CA MET A 121 7.67 2.40 8.35
C MET A 121 7.85 0.92 8.09
N LEU A 122 6.76 0.17 8.22
CA LEU A 122 6.64 -1.21 7.79
C LEU A 122 5.56 -1.30 6.72
N LEU A 123 5.98 -1.47 5.46
CA LEU A 123 5.09 -1.62 4.32
C LEU A 123 5.00 -3.11 3.95
N LEU A 124 3.78 -3.66 3.95
CA LEU A 124 3.54 -5.08 3.68
C LEU A 124 2.27 -5.24 2.82
N PRO A 125 2.22 -6.23 1.92
CA PRO A 125 1.15 -6.34 0.91
C PRO A 125 -0.07 -7.12 1.38
N PHE A 126 -0.86 -6.55 2.29
CA PHE A 126 -2.06 -7.23 2.80
C PHE A 126 -3.24 -7.14 1.84
N THR A 127 -3.42 -5.99 1.18
CA THR A 127 -4.67 -5.66 0.47
C THR A 127 -4.59 -5.82 -1.05
N ALA A 128 -3.61 -6.57 -1.54
CA ALA A 128 -3.53 -6.83 -2.97
C ALA A 128 -4.62 -7.86 -3.36
N ASP A 129 -5.72 -7.37 -3.94
CA ASP A 129 -6.82 -8.20 -4.44
C ASP A 129 -6.34 -9.07 -5.62
N ALA A 130 -6.25 -10.38 -5.37
CA ALA A 130 -5.95 -11.36 -6.40
C ALA A 130 -7.25 -11.81 -7.08
N SER A 131 -7.25 -11.85 -8.40
CA SER A 131 -8.27 -12.52 -9.23
C SER A 131 -7.72 -13.84 -9.78
N PHE A 132 -8.44 -14.95 -9.60
CA PHE A 132 -7.94 -16.27 -9.96
C PHE A 132 -8.56 -16.83 -11.25
N HIS A 133 -8.69 -15.98 -12.29
CA HIS A 133 -9.32 -16.40 -13.55
C HIS A 133 -8.65 -17.64 -14.15
N GLY A 134 -9.41 -18.72 -14.32
CA GLY A 134 -8.95 -19.96 -14.93
C GLY A 134 -8.32 -20.96 -13.96
N GLU A 135 -8.28 -20.65 -12.67
CA GLU A 135 -7.87 -21.58 -11.61
C GLU A 135 -9.08 -22.21 -10.92
N GLU A 136 -8.96 -23.47 -10.50
CA GLU A 136 -9.97 -24.10 -9.64
C GLU A 136 -9.78 -23.63 -8.19
N VAL A 137 -10.56 -22.60 -7.82
CA VAL A 137 -10.64 -22.08 -6.44
C VAL A 137 -12.06 -22.31 -5.91
N ARG A 138 -12.18 -22.94 -4.73
CA ARG A 138 -13.49 -23.27 -4.13
C ARG A 138 -14.33 -22.02 -3.83
N ASN A 139 -13.69 -20.98 -3.29
CA ASN A 139 -14.26 -19.66 -3.06
C ASN A 139 -13.15 -18.60 -3.05
N GLU A 140 -13.14 -17.72 -4.05
CA GLU A 140 -12.14 -16.65 -4.21
C GLU A 140 -12.18 -15.65 -3.04
N GLU A 141 -13.37 -15.32 -2.54
CA GLU A 141 -13.53 -14.37 -1.44
C GLU A 141 -12.91 -14.90 -0.14
N ASP A 142 -13.09 -16.19 0.14
CA ASP A 142 -12.51 -16.84 1.31
C ASP A 142 -10.98 -16.91 1.19
N LEU A 143 -10.46 -17.32 0.02
CA LEU A 143 -9.02 -17.41 -0.22
C LEU A 143 -8.33 -16.04 -0.06
N VAL A 144 -8.91 -14.97 -0.59
CA VAL A 144 -8.38 -13.60 -0.40
C VAL A 144 -8.45 -13.19 1.07
N GLY A 145 -9.49 -13.60 1.80
CA GLY A 145 -9.59 -13.44 3.25
C GLY A 145 -8.44 -14.13 3.98
N ASP A 146 -8.15 -15.38 3.64
CA ASP A 146 -7.11 -16.18 4.29
C ASP A 146 -5.70 -15.68 3.94
N MET A 147 -5.48 -15.21 2.71
CA MET A 147 -4.25 -14.50 2.31
C MET A 147 -3.98 -13.27 3.18
N ARG A 148 -5.02 -12.50 3.55
CA ARG A 148 -4.88 -11.35 4.47
C ARG A 148 -4.53 -11.82 5.88
N ARG A 149 -5.10 -12.93 6.35
CA ARG A 149 -4.75 -13.52 7.65
C ARG A 149 -3.31 -14.01 7.67
N PHE A 150 -2.86 -14.68 6.60
CA PHE A 150 -1.47 -15.07 6.41
C PHE A 150 -0.52 -13.88 6.56
N MET A 151 -0.77 -12.78 5.82
CA MET A 151 0.07 -11.59 5.92
C MET A 151 0.00 -10.90 7.29
N THR A 152 -1.13 -11.02 7.99
CA THR A 152 -1.27 -10.53 9.36
C THR A 152 -0.39 -11.31 10.34
N ARG A 153 -0.27 -12.63 10.18
CA ARG A 153 0.64 -13.47 10.98
C ARG A 153 2.10 -13.15 10.68
N VAL A 154 2.45 -12.94 9.40
CA VAL A 154 3.78 -12.44 8.99
C VAL A 154 4.09 -11.10 9.68
N ALA A 155 3.16 -10.15 9.64
CA ALA A 155 3.34 -8.84 10.27
C ALA A 155 3.45 -8.93 11.80
N SER A 156 2.69 -9.82 12.44
CA SER A 156 2.76 -10.04 13.89
C SER A 156 4.14 -10.55 14.32
N GLU A 157 4.76 -11.45 13.55
CA GLU A 157 6.15 -11.90 13.77
C GLU A 157 7.16 -10.74 13.66
N ILE A 158 6.99 -9.87 12.65
CA ILE A 158 7.87 -8.71 12.44
C ILE A 158 7.69 -7.68 13.57
N LEU A 159 6.45 -7.37 13.93
CA LEU A 159 6.14 -6.30 14.87
C LEU A 159 6.39 -6.69 16.31
N PHE A 160 6.04 -7.90 16.73
CA PHE A 160 5.94 -8.23 18.17
C PHE A 160 6.95 -9.27 18.66
N LYS A 161 7.72 -9.90 17.75
CA LYS A 161 8.76 -10.88 18.13
C LYS A 161 10.15 -10.36 17.81
N ALA A 162 11.08 -10.61 18.72
CA ALA A 162 12.49 -10.32 18.50
C ALA A 162 13.05 -11.19 17.36
N PRO A 163 13.99 -10.69 16.54
CA PRO A 163 14.52 -11.40 15.36
C PRO A 163 14.85 -12.87 15.60
N GLN A 164 15.56 -13.17 16.69
CA GLN A 164 15.99 -14.51 17.09
C GLN A 164 14.86 -15.45 17.54
N LYS A 165 13.64 -14.93 17.75
CA LYS A 165 12.45 -15.70 18.14
C LYS A 165 11.45 -15.87 16.99
N ARG A 166 11.76 -15.34 15.80
CA ARG A 166 10.87 -15.41 14.64
C ARG A 166 10.97 -16.79 14.00
N ALA A 167 9.95 -17.60 14.23
CA ALA A 167 9.90 -18.99 13.76
C ALA A 167 8.52 -19.36 13.19
N GLY A 168 7.63 -18.38 13.02
CA GLY A 168 6.32 -18.63 12.41
C GLY A 168 6.44 -19.17 10.99
N LYS A 169 5.67 -20.20 10.66
CA LYS A 169 5.70 -20.85 9.34
C LYS A 169 5.36 -19.88 8.22
N GLU A 170 4.35 -19.03 8.43
CA GLU A 170 3.94 -18.00 7.48
C GLU A 170 5.06 -16.99 7.23
N PHE A 171 5.75 -16.57 8.30
CA PHE A 171 6.89 -15.66 8.19
C PHE A 171 8.05 -16.29 7.41
N GLN A 172 8.45 -17.52 7.75
CA GLN A 172 9.53 -18.21 7.03
C GLN A 172 9.17 -18.46 5.56
N LEU A 173 7.92 -18.83 5.27
CA LEU A 173 7.41 -18.99 3.91
C LEU A 173 7.48 -17.70 3.12
N TYR A 174 7.07 -16.57 3.71
CA TYR A 174 7.14 -15.28 3.05
C TYR A 174 8.59 -14.85 2.77
N LEU A 175 9.51 -15.06 3.72
CA LEU A 175 10.93 -14.76 3.51
C LEU A 175 11.55 -15.64 2.41
N ASN A 176 11.24 -16.94 2.39
CA ASN A 176 11.71 -17.86 1.38
C ASN A 176 11.15 -17.51 -0.01
N PHE A 177 9.89 -17.08 -0.09
CA PHE A 177 9.33 -16.50 -1.31
C PHE A 177 10.13 -15.28 -1.78
N LEU A 178 10.39 -14.31 -0.90
CA LEU A 178 11.15 -13.10 -1.24
C LEU A 178 12.59 -13.42 -1.72
N LYS A 179 13.24 -14.41 -1.10
CA LYS A 179 14.61 -14.84 -1.44
C LYS A 179 14.64 -15.64 -2.75
N GLU A 180 13.76 -16.64 -2.86
CA GLU A 180 13.85 -17.65 -3.91
C GLU A 180 13.13 -17.28 -5.20
N VAL A 181 11.96 -16.65 -5.09
CA VAL A 181 11.12 -16.28 -6.25
C VAL A 181 11.47 -14.87 -6.71
N GLU A 182 11.39 -13.91 -5.79
CA GLU A 182 11.58 -12.49 -6.06
C GLU A 182 13.07 -12.09 -6.21
N GLY A 183 13.99 -12.88 -5.65
CA GLY A 183 15.41 -12.53 -5.62
C GLY A 183 15.70 -11.25 -4.82
N ARG A 184 14.90 -10.95 -3.80
CA ARG A 184 14.96 -9.76 -2.95
C ARG A 184 15.48 -10.09 -1.55
N SER A 185 16.63 -10.75 -1.48
CA SER A 185 17.25 -11.14 -0.20
C SER A 185 17.49 -9.96 0.75
N GLY A 186 17.79 -8.76 0.23
CA GLY A 186 17.91 -7.56 1.07
C GLY A 186 16.59 -7.11 1.71
N LEU A 187 15.45 -7.29 1.02
CA LEU A 187 14.13 -7.00 1.61
C LEU A 187 13.76 -8.06 2.66
N ALA A 188 14.07 -9.33 2.38
CA ALA A 188 13.89 -10.40 3.34
C ALA A 188 14.74 -10.16 4.60
N GLN A 189 16.01 -9.77 4.43
CA GLN A 189 16.91 -9.40 5.52
C GLN A 189 16.38 -8.21 6.33
N PHE A 190 15.84 -7.18 5.66
CA PHE A 190 15.19 -6.06 6.35
C PHE A 190 14.05 -6.55 7.28
N TYR A 191 13.18 -7.45 6.81
CA TYR A 191 12.13 -8.01 7.66
C TYR A 191 12.66 -8.93 8.77
N GLU A 192 13.73 -9.70 8.51
CA GLU A 192 14.40 -10.53 9.51
C GLU A 192 15.03 -9.70 10.63
N GLU A 193 15.60 -8.54 10.31
CA GLU A 193 16.34 -7.68 11.23
C GLU A 193 15.50 -6.55 11.84
N PHE A 194 14.28 -6.32 11.31
CA PHE A 194 13.39 -5.27 11.77
C PHE A 194 13.24 -5.33 13.30
N GLN A 195 13.44 -4.22 14.00
CA GLN A 195 13.39 -4.22 15.46
C GLN A 195 11.91 -4.18 15.92
N PRO A 196 11.45 -5.16 16.73
CA PRO A 196 10.06 -5.21 17.17
C PRO A 196 9.67 -3.97 17.97
N VAL A 197 8.38 -3.70 18.05
CA VAL A 197 7.85 -2.76 19.03
C VAL A 197 7.99 -3.34 20.43
N LYS A 198 8.37 -2.51 21.41
CA LYS A 198 8.46 -2.98 22.79
C LYS A 198 7.04 -3.16 23.36
N THR A 199 6.95 -3.95 24.43
CA THR A 199 5.69 -4.09 25.17
C THR A 199 5.16 -2.73 25.61
N GLY A 200 3.90 -2.43 25.27
CA GLY A 200 3.27 -1.14 25.55
C GLY A 200 3.57 -0.04 24.52
N GLU A 201 4.27 -0.34 23.42
CA GLU A 201 4.46 0.60 22.33
C GLU A 201 3.39 0.38 21.23
N PRO A 202 2.56 1.39 20.92
CA PRO A 202 1.54 1.27 19.89
C PRO A 202 2.16 1.25 18.49
N VAL A 203 1.60 0.40 17.62
CA VAL A 203 1.77 0.42 16.17
C VAL A 203 0.63 1.23 15.56
N LEU A 204 0.95 2.27 14.80
CA LEU A 204 -0.04 3.02 14.03
C LEU A 204 -0.33 2.25 12.73
N TYR A 205 -1.55 1.75 12.58
CA TYR A 205 -2.01 1.02 11.40
C TYR A 205 -2.80 1.97 10.50
N ILE A 206 -2.30 2.24 9.29
CA ILE A 206 -2.91 3.21 8.37
C ILE A 206 -3.41 2.51 7.12
N ASP A 207 -4.73 2.45 6.93
CA ASP A 207 -5.34 1.74 5.80
C ASP A 207 -6.37 2.60 5.05
N THR A 208 -6.56 2.29 3.76
CA THR A 208 -7.66 2.83 2.97
C THR A 208 -8.87 1.91 3.05
N VAL A 209 -10.06 2.51 3.23
CA VAL A 209 -11.30 1.80 3.52
C VAL A 209 -12.34 2.17 2.47
N ILE A 210 -12.40 1.38 1.40
CA ILE A 210 -13.42 1.50 0.35
C ILE A 210 -14.67 0.69 0.72
N SER A 211 -14.54 -0.64 0.79
CA SER A 211 -15.61 -1.53 1.28
C SER A 211 -15.52 -1.82 2.77
N GLY A 212 -14.33 -1.67 3.36
CA GLY A 212 -13.99 -2.02 4.73
C GLY A 212 -13.72 -3.50 4.99
N ARG A 213 -13.91 -4.37 3.99
CA ARG A 213 -13.68 -5.81 4.10
C ARG A 213 -12.23 -6.17 4.45
N ALA A 214 -11.27 -5.56 3.76
CA ALA A 214 -9.85 -5.85 3.96
C ALA A 214 -9.41 -5.46 5.36
N SER A 215 -9.65 -4.20 5.75
CA SER A 215 -9.30 -3.67 7.07
C SER A 215 -9.95 -4.44 8.23
N ASP A 216 -11.24 -4.78 8.12
CA ASP A 216 -11.96 -5.60 9.10
C ASP A 216 -11.30 -6.99 9.26
N THR A 217 -10.92 -7.65 8.15
CA THR A 217 -10.26 -8.96 8.19
C THR A 217 -8.89 -8.91 8.87
N ILE A 218 -8.11 -7.87 8.57
CA ILE A 218 -6.76 -7.69 9.12
C ILE A 218 -6.83 -7.41 10.62
N VAL A 219 -7.73 -6.52 11.04
CA VAL A 219 -7.90 -6.19 12.46
C VAL A 219 -8.45 -7.38 13.25
N ASP A 220 -9.45 -8.10 12.73
CA ASP A 220 -9.98 -9.34 13.35
C ASP A 220 -8.86 -10.39 13.56
N GLU A 221 -7.97 -10.57 12.58
CA GLU A 221 -6.86 -11.52 12.75
C GLU A 221 -5.83 -11.04 13.78
N PHE A 222 -5.51 -9.75 13.85
CA PHE A 222 -4.66 -9.22 14.92
C PHE A 222 -5.28 -9.45 16.31
N GLU A 223 -6.59 -9.24 16.46
CA GLU A 223 -7.32 -9.54 17.71
C GLU A 223 -7.24 -11.01 18.09
N ARG A 224 -7.41 -11.93 17.12
CA ARG A 224 -7.27 -13.37 17.34
C ARG A 224 -5.86 -13.78 17.75
N LEU A 225 -4.84 -13.05 17.29
CA LEU A 225 -3.46 -13.20 17.72
C LEU A 225 -3.17 -12.58 19.09
N GLY A 226 -4.18 -12.05 19.77
CA GLY A 226 -4.09 -11.46 21.11
C GLY A 226 -3.55 -10.02 21.11
N VAL A 227 -3.52 -9.34 19.96
CA VAL A 227 -3.12 -7.94 19.88
C VAL A 227 -4.27 -7.06 20.34
N ASN A 228 -4.03 -6.23 21.35
CA ASN A 228 -5.02 -5.26 21.81
C ASN A 228 -5.19 -4.13 20.78
N ILE A 229 -6.40 -3.99 20.21
CA ILE A 229 -6.76 -2.94 19.27
C ILE A 229 -7.48 -1.82 20.00
N GLY A 230 -7.11 -0.59 19.71
CA GLY A 230 -7.82 0.54 20.26
C GLY A 230 -7.34 1.86 19.71
N PHE A 231 -7.60 2.92 20.45
CA PHE A 231 -7.37 4.30 20.02
C PHE A 231 -6.41 5.06 20.93
N ARG A 232 -6.00 4.43 22.03
CA ARG A 232 -5.12 4.98 23.05
C ARG A 232 -3.74 4.34 22.95
N VAL A 233 -2.76 5.00 23.57
CA VAL A 233 -1.36 4.55 23.58
C VAL A 233 -1.12 3.27 24.38
N ASP A 234 -2.09 2.83 25.19
CA ASP A 234 -2.09 1.52 25.86
C ASP A 234 -2.55 0.36 24.94
N SER A 235 -3.08 0.69 23.75
CA SER A 235 -3.40 -0.27 22.70
C SER A 235 -2.14 -0.66 21.93
N GLN A 236 -2.00 -1.92 21.54
CA GLN A 236 -0.85 -2.39 20.78
C GLN A 236 -0.96 -2.03 19.29
N LEU A 237 -2.18 -2.01 18.75
CA LEU A 237 -2.47 -1.52 17.40
C LEU A 237 -3.47 -0.37 17.47
N VAL A 238 -3.15 0.74 16.80
CA VAL A 238 -3.98 1.93 16.73
C VAL A 238 -4.37 2.17 15.27
N PRO A 239 -5.63 1.90 14.88
CA PRO A 239 -6.08 2.17 13.53
C PRO A 239 -6.21 3.67 13.24
N LEU A 240 -5.83 4.05 12.02
CA LEU A 240 -6.16 5.30 11.36
C LEU A 240 -6.70 4.94 9.97
N LEU A 241 -8.02 5.02 9.83
CA LEU A 241 -8.75 4.55 8.67
C LEU A 241 -9.11 5.72 7.77
N VAL A 242 -8.63 5.70 6.52
CA VAL A 242 -9.03 6.68 5.52
C VAL A 242 -10.20 6.12 4.72
N VAL A 243 -11.39 6.68 4.91
CA VAL A 243 -12.65 6.12 4.42
C VAL A 243 -13.13 6.86 3.17
N ASP A 244 -13.33 6.09 2.10
CA ASP A 244 -13.81 6.59 0.80
C ASP A 244 -15.30 6.99 0.85
N ASN A 245 -15.69 7.93 -0.03
CA ASN A 245 -17.09 8.36 -0.20
C ASN A 245 -17.79 8.69 1.12
N TYR A 246 -17.04 9.29 2.06
CA TYR A 246 -17.48 9.56 3.43
C TYR A 246 -18.06 8.34 4.20
N GLY A 247 -17.75 7.11 3.76
CA GLY A 247 -18.28 5.86 4.31
C GLY A 247 -19.68 5.48 3.81
N LEU A 248 -20.24 6.20 2.83
CA LEU A 248 -21.58 5.93 2.30
C LEU A 248 -21.67 4.55 1.64
N SER A 249 -20.57 4.06 1.05
CA SER A 249 -20.48 2.75 0.40
C SER A 249 -20.32 1.57 1.36
N LEU A 250 -20.13 1.82 2.66
CA LEU A 250 -19.89 0.76 3.65
C LEU A 250 -21.19 -0.02 3.95
N GLY A 251 -21.11 -1.34 3.82
CA GLY A 251 -22.16 -2.25 4.30
C GLY A 251 -22.32 -2.18 5.83
N PRO A 252 -23.47 -2.64 6.39
CA PRO A 252 -23.78 -2.46 7.82
C PRO A 252 -22.72 -3.01 8.78
N ARG A 253 -22.12 -4.17 8.47
CA ARG A 253 -21.04 -4.78 9.26
C ARG A 253 -19.82 -3.86 9.32
N PHE A 254 -19.31 -3.46 8.16
CA PHE A 254 -18.09 -2.66 8.05
C PHE A 254 -18.28 -1.23 8.55
N ARG A 255 -19.50 -0.68 8.43
CA ARG A 255 -19.84 0.60 9.05
C ARG A 255 -19.71 0.54 10.56
N ARG A 256 -20.22 -0.51 11.22
CA ARG A 256 -20.04 -0.68 12.68
C ARG A 256 -18.57 -0.78 13.08
N TYR A 257 -17.78 -1.54 12.30
CA TYR A 257 -16.33 -1.63 12.48
C TYR A 257 -15.64 -0.26 12.36
N VAL A 258 -16.00 0.58 11.38
CA VAL A 258 -15.42 1.93 11.25
C VAL A 258 -15.91 2.86 12.37
N ASP A 259 -17.19 2.78 12.71
CA ASP A 259 -17.83 3.70 13.66
C ASP A 259 -17.26 3.54 15.08
N GLN A 260 -16.75 2.35 15.45
CA GLN A 260 -16.08 2.13 16.73
C GLN A 260 -14.82 3.00 16.92
N PHE A 261 -14.22 3.48 15.81
CA PHE A 261 -13.04 4.35 15.82
C PHE A 261 -13.37 5.82 15.53
N SER A 262 -14.63 6.15 15.25
CA SER A 262 -15.01 7.50 14.80
C SER A 262 -14.92 8.56 15.90
N ALA A 263 -15.01 8.17 17.17
CA ALA A 263 -14.94 9.10 18.31
C ALA A 263 -13.52 9.64 18.58
N THR A 264 -12.48 9.09 17.93
CA THR A 264 -11.09 9.22 18.39
C THR A 264 -10.16 9.82 17.35
N LYS A 265 -10.69 10.51 16.33
CA LYS A 265 -9.95 11.00 15.14
C LYS A 265 -9.17 9.90 14.40
N SER A 266 -9.49 8.64 14.66
CA SER A 266 -8.93 7.46 13.99
C SER A 266 -9.63 7.16 12.66
N VAL A 267 -10.54 8.02 12.22
CA VAL A 267 -11.29 7.88 10.97
C VAL A 267 -11.23 9.20 10.22
N LEU A 268 -10.59 9.18 9.05
CA LEU A 268 -10.49 10.31 8.14
C LEU A 268 -11.43 10.06 6.98
N ARG A 269 -12.52 10.84 6.89
CA ARG A 269 -13.53 10.67 5.85
C ARG A 269 -13.23 11.61 4.69
N VAL A 270 -12.96 11.04 3.52
CA VAL A 270 -12.67 11.82 2.31
C VAL A 270 -13.76 11.58 1.26
N PRO A 271 -14.04 12.56 0.37
CA PRO A 271 -15.00 12.37 -0.70
C PRO A 271 -14.57 11.25 -1.64
N LYS A 272 -13.28 11.19 -1.97
CA LYS A 272 -12.77 10.18 -2.89
C LYS A 272 -11.31 9.80 -2.64
N ILE A 273 -11.04 8.50 -2.49
CA ILE A 273 -9.70 7.93 -2.49
C ILE A 273 -9.22 7.83 -3.94
N LEU A 274 -8.43 8.82 -4.34
CA LEU A 274 -7.96 9.05 -5.71
C LEU A 274 -7.14 7.91 -6.34
N SER A 275 -6.56 7.02 -5.52
CA SER A 275 -5.42 6.21 -5.92
C SER A 275 -5.73 4.74 -6.20
N GLU A 276 -6.76 4.16 -5.59
CA GLU A 276 -6.89 2.69 -5.52
C GLU A 276 -7.47 2.04 -6.79
N ASP A 277 -8.32 2.76 -7.54
CA ASP A 277 -9.02 2.27 -8.74
C ASP A 277 -8.50 2.88 -10.06
N ARG A 278 -7.39 3.63 -10.04
CA ARG A 278 -7.06 4.60 -11.12
C ARG A 278 -5.64 4.52 -11.68
N GLY A 279 -4.96 3.41 -11.47
CA GLY A 279 -3.62 3.17 -12.01
C GLY A 279 -2.55 3.22 -10.94
N ALA A 280 -1.52 2.38 -11.08
CA ALA A 280 -0.32 2.47 -10.25
C ALA A 280 0.34 3.87 -10.27
N ALA A 281 0.00 4.71 -11.27
CA ALA A 281 0.51 6.08 -11.43
C ALA A 281 0.18 7.02 -10.27
N PHE A 282 -0.94 6.82 -9.57
CA PHE A 282 -1.32 7.66 -8.42
C PHE A 282 -0.96 7.04 -7.07
N LEU A 283 -0.58 5.76 -7.07
CA LEU A 283 -0.17 5.02 -5.87
C LEU A 283 1.35 5.11 -5.64
N GLY A 284 2.12 5.33 -6.71
CA GLY A 284 3.58 5.35 -6.68
C GLY A 284 4.22 3.96 -6.55
N ILE A 285 3.42 2.94 -6.24
CA ILE A 285 3.83 1.54 -6.12
C ILE A 285 2.85 0.63 -6.86
N THR A 286 3.30 -0.56 -7.22
CA THR A 286 2.45 -1.62 -7.80
C THR A 286 2.49 -2.89 -6.94
N ALA A 287 1.41 -3.66 -6.95
CA ALA A 287 1.38 -5.00 -6.38
C ALA A 287 1.72 -6.00 -7.47
N VAL A 288 2.59 -6.95 -7.15
CA VAL A 288 2.83 -8.12 -7.98
C VAL A 288 2.37 -9.35 -7.21
N ILE A 289 1.49 -10.16 -7.81
CA ILE A 289 0.95 -11.40 -7.24
C ILE A 289 1.22 -12.57 -8.18
N TYR A 290 1.63 -13.69 -7.62
CA TYR A 290 1.84 -14.96 -8.33
C TYR A 290 0.64 -15.88 -8.11
N GLU A 291 -0.42 -15.68 -8.88
CA GLU A 291 -1.73 -16.32 -8.66
C GLU A 291 -1.63 -17.84 -8.60
N ASN A 292 -0.87 -18.45 -9.51
CA ASN A 292 -0.78 -19.90 -9.57
C ASN A 292 0.19 -20.52 -8.56
N LEU A 293 1.09 -19.74 -7.95
CA LEU A 293 1.82 -20.22 -6.77
C LEU A 293 0.88 -20.37 -5.58
N ILE A 294 -0.08 -19.45 -5.42
CA ILE A 294 -1.07 -19.48 -4.34
C ILE A 294 -1.98 -20.70 -4.50
N THR A 295 -2.54 -20.91 -5.70
CA THR A 295 -3.44 -22.04 -5.96
C THR A 295 -2.71 -23.37 -5.90
N THR A 296 -1.49 -23.49 -6.45
CA THR A 296 -0.68 -24.71 -6.32
C THR A 296 -0.36 -25.02 -4.85
N ALA A 297 0.02 -24.03 -4.04
CA ALA A 297 0.31 -24.25 -2.62
C ALA A 297 -0.93 -24.64 -1.82
N THR A 298 -2.08 -24.04 -2.12
CA THR A 298 -3.33 -24.34 -1.41
C THR A 298 -3.91 -25.70 -1.80
N ASN A 299 -3.83 -26.07 -3.09
CA ASN A 299 -4.49 -27.27 -3.60
C ASN A 299 -3.60 -28.53 -3.60
N SER A 300 -2.28 -28.38 -3.68
CA SER A 300 -1.35 -29.50 -3.95
C SER A 300 -0.32 -29.76 -2.85
N HIS A 301 -0.28 -28.92 -1.82
CA HIS A 301 0.70 -29.00 -0.73
C HIS A 301 0.00 -29.01 0.63
N PRO A 302 -0.32 -30.18 1.22
CA PRO A 302 -1.02 -30.29 2.50
C PRO A 302 -0.34 -29.52 3.64
N GLU A 303 0.99 -29.41 3.59
CA GLU A 303 1.77 -28.62 4.55
C GLU A 303 1.49 -27.10 4.52
N CYS A 304 0.91 -26.62 3.42
CA CYS A 304 0.62 -25.22 3.12
C CYS A 304 -0.89 -24.98 2.95
N GLU A 305 -1.73 -26.03 3.00
CA GLU A 305 -3.19 -25.98 2.84
C GLU A 305 -3.84 -25.10 3.92
N ASP A 306 -3.50 -25.30 5.19
CA ASP A 306 -4.02 -24.49 6.32
C ASP A 306 -3.42 -23.07 6.38
N LEU A 307 -2.43 -22.76 5.53
CA LEU A 307 -1.73 -21.47 5.55
C LEU A 307 -2.30 -20.46 4.56
N ALA A 308 -2.96 -20.90 3.48
CA ALA A 308 -3.43 -20.05 2.37
C ALA A 308 -2.38 -18.98 1.97
N PRO A 309 -1.18 -19.42 1.52
CA PRO A 309 -0.01 -18.56 1.50
C PRO A 309 -0.13 -17.41 0.51
N TYR A 310 0.34 -16.24 0.93
CA TYR A 310 0.39 -15.05 0.08
C TYR A 310 1.73 -15.00 -0.67
N PHE A 311 1.68 -15.14 -1.99
CA PHE A 311 2.83 -14.95 -2.88
C PHE A 311 2.71 -13.64 -3.65
N GLY A 312 3.07 -12.54 -2.99
CA GLY A 312 3.12 -11.24 -3.63
C GLY A 312 3.98 -10.22 -2.89
N ALA A 313 4.28 -9.12 -3.55
CA ALA A 313 5.12 -8.05 -3.01
C ALA A 313 4.75 -6.68 -3.57
N TRP A 314 5.19 -5.63 -2.87
CA TRP A 314 5.16 -4.26 -3.38
C TRP A 314 6.40 -3.97 -4.21
N HIS A 315 6.20 -3.38 -5.38
CA HIS A 315 7.24 -3.00 -6.32
C HIS A 315 7.16 -1.52 -6.66
N ASP A 316 8.30 -0.98 -7.10
CA ASP A 316 8.28 0.22 -7.92
C ASP A 316 7.45 -0.03 -9.18
N VAL A 317 6.82 1.04 -9.68
CA VAL A 317 6.15 0.99 -10.97
C VAL A 317 7.17 0.59 -12.07
N PRO A 318 6.82 -0.29 -13.02
CA PRO A 318 7.73 -0.79 -14.06
C PRO A 318 8.41 0.33 -14.87
N SER A 319 9.69 0.13 -15.20
CA SER A 319 10.67 1.11 -15.67
C SER A 319 10.34 1.73 -17.03
N ARG A 320 9.75 0.96 -17.96
CA ARG A 320 9.37 1.46 -19.30
C ARG A 320 8.44 2.69 -19.21
N ASP A 321 7.51 2.66 -18.26
CA ASP A 321 6.59 3.77 -17.99
C ASP A 321 6.92 4.50 -16.67
N ALA A 322 7.96 4.08 -15.95
CA ALA A 322 8.30 4.66 -14.64
C ALA A 322 8.57 6.16 -14.71
N PRO A 323 9.29 6.74 -15.70
CA PRO A 323 9.44 8.19 -15.77
C PRO A 323 8.09 8.91 -15.88
N LEU A 324 7.15 8.32 -16.61
CA LEU A 324 5.81 8.85 -16.83
C LEU A 324 4.97 8.77 -15.55
N PHE A 325 4.91 7.59 -14.94
CA PHE A 325 4.13 7.30 -13.74
C PHE A 325 4.71 8.03 -12.52
N LYS A 326 6.03 8.00 -12.32
CA LYS A 326 6.71 8.78 -11.27
C LYS A 326 6.48 10.28 -11.47
N GLY A 327 6.47 10.75 -12.72
CA GLY A 327 6.15 12.13 -13.05
C GLY A 327 4.73 12.52 -12.62
N VAL A 328 3.74 11.67 -12.91
CA VAL A 328 2.35 11.88 -12.48
C VAL A 328 2.21 11.80 -10.97
N PHE A 329 2.78 10.77 -10.34
CA PHE A 329 2.76 10.60 -8.90
C PHE A 329 3.36 11.83 -8.19
N LYS A 330 4.52 12.28 -8.65
CA LYS A 330 5.19 13.47 -8.11
C LYS A 330 4.32 14.72 -8.24
N GLN A 331 3.74 14.97 -9.42
CA GLN A 331 2.84 16.12 -9.62
C GLN A 331 1.60 16.04 -8.74
N PHE A 332 1.03 14.84 -8.56
CA PHE A 332 -0.10 14.62 -7.66
C PHE A 332 0.26 14.99 -6.21
N ILE A 333 1.38 14.47 -5.70
CA ILE A 333 1.88 14.81 -4.35
C ILE A 333 2.25 16.31 -4.23
N GLU A 334 2.72 16.95 -5.30
CA GLU A 334 2.98 18.40 -5.33
C GLU A 334 1.70 19.24 -5.27
N LEU A 335 0.60 18.80 -5.88
CA LEU A 335 -0.71 19.47 -5.76
C LEU A 335 -1.23 19.39 -4.32
N ILE A 336 -1.16 18.20 -3.71
CA ILE A 336 -1.49 18.03 -2.28
C ILE A 336 -0.59 18.93 -1.42
N GLY A 337 0.71 18.96 -1.71
CA GLY A 337 1.70 19.78 -1.01
C GLY A 337 1.43 21.28 -1.06
N GLN A 338 0.88 21.80 -2.16
CA GLN A 338 0.48 23.20 -2.24
C GLN A 338 -0.63 23.53 -1.25
N LYS A 339 -1.68 22.71 -1.23
CA LYS A 339 -2.76 22.85 -0.27
C LYS A 339 -2.25 22.71 1.17
N ILE A 340 -1.38 21.73 1.45
CA ILE A 340 -0.73 21.54 2.76
C ILE A 340 0.03 22.81 3.20
N SER A 341 0.86 23.37 2.33
CA SER A 341 1.72 24.53 2.65
C SER A 341 0.99 25.88 2.62
N GLY A 342 -0.28 25.92 2.21
CA GLY A 342 -1.06 27.15 2.04
C GLY A 342 -0.59 28.02 0.86
N ARG A 343 0.14 27.45 -0.10
CA ARG A 343 0.69 28.15 -1.28
C ARG A 343 -0.27 28.05 -2.46
N ASP A 344 -1.49 28.53 -2.27
CA ASP A 344 -2.62 28.29 -3.20
C ASP A 344 -2.65 29.23 -4.42
N GLY A 345 -1.77 30.23 -4.48
CA GLY A 345 -1.84 31.32 -5.47
C GLY A 345 -1.85 30.90 -6.95
N ASN A 346 -1.36 29.70 -7.28
CA ASN A 346 -1.46 29.11 -8.63
C ASN A 346 -2.01 27.68 -8.66
N PHE A 347 -2.73 27.26 -7.63
CA PHE A 347 -3.24 25.90 -7.51
C PHE A 347 -4.13 25.51 -8.70
N THR A 348 -5.10 26.37 -9.05
CA THR A 348 -6.03 26.12 -10.16
C THR A 348 -5.34 25.94 -11.51
N GLU A 349 -4.28 26.71 -11.77
CA GLU A 349 -3.50 26.61 -13.00
C GLU A 349 -2.72 25.28 -13.03
N LYS A 350 -1.98 24.97 -11.98
CA LYS A 350 -1.21 23.72 -11.88
C LYS A 350 -2.09 22.47 -11.91
N ARG A 351 -3.26 22.52 -11.28
CA ARG A 351 -4.27 21.46 -11.35
C ARG A 351 -4.72 21.23 -12.79
N ARG A 352 -4.99 22.31 -13.53
CA ARG A 352 -5.36 22.24 -14.95
C ARG A 352 -4.23 21.68 -15.82
N GLU A 353 -2.98 22.08 -15.56
CA GLU A 353 -1.80 21.54 -16.24
C GLU A 353 -1.62 20.05 -15.97
N PHE A 354 -1.74 19.65 -14.72
CA PHE A 354 -1.69 18.24 -14.29
C PHE A 354 -2.75 17.41 -14.99
N LEU A 355 -4.02 17.83 -14.97
CA LEU A 355 -5.12 17.17 -15.67
C LEU A 355 -4.87 17.07 -17.17
N SER A 356 -4.40 18.16 -17.78
CA SER A 356 -4.04 18.18 -19.20
C SER A 356 -2.90 17.22 -19.52
N SER A 357 -1.96 17.03 -18.58
CA SER A 357 -0.84 16.10 -18.75
C SER A 357 -1.32 14.64 -18.72
N ILE A 358 -2.24 14.28 -17.81
CA ILE A 358 -2.78 12.93 -17.70
C ILE A 358 -3.56 12.56 -18.96
N LEU A 359 -4.47 13.45 -19.40
CA LEU A 359 -5.31 13.24 -20.58
C LEU A 359 -4.49 13.03 -21.86
N LYS A 360 -3.35 13.72 -21.99
CA LYS A 360 -2.45 13.55 -23.14
C LYS A 360 -1.70 12.23 -23.14
N ARG A 361 -1.51 11.62 -21.97
CA ARG A 361 -0.56 10.52 -21.77
C ARG A 361 -1.22 9.13 -21.72
N ARG A 362 -2.56 9.03 -21.81
CA ARG A 362 -3.32 7.74 -21.75
C ARG A 362 -2.93 6.84 -20.56
N ILE A 363 -2.57 7.46 -19.43
CA ILE A 363 -2.03 6.77 -18.23
C ILE A 363 -3.10 5.94 -17.49
N LEU A 364 -4.37 6.18 -17.80
CA LEU A 364 -5.51 5.52 -17.16
C LEU A 364 -6.01 4.28 -17.91
N GLU A 365 -5.46 4.00 -19.09
CA GLU A 365 -5.84 2.81 -19.87
C GLU A 365 -5.24 1.56 -19.19
N THR A 366 -6.08 0.65 -18.71
CA THR A 366 -5.66 -0.68 -18.22
C THR A 366 -5.08 -1.51 -19.36
N ARG A 367 -4.00 -2.26 -19.10
CA ARG A 367 -3.37 -3.12 -20.12
C ARG A 367 -3.77 -4.57 -19.92
N ASP A 368 -4.50 -5.12 -20.90
CA ASP A 368 -4.88 -6.54 -20.92
C ASP A 368 -3.68 -7.49 -21.06
N LYS A 369 -2.52 -7.00 -21.54
CA LYS A 369 -1.28 -7.78 -21.70
C LYS A 369 -0.05 -6.94 -21.34
N ILE A 370 0.78 -7.47 -20.44
CA ILE A 370 2.09 -6.91 -20.12
C ILE A 370 3.14 -7.65 -20.97
N GLY A 371 3.98 -6.90 -21.69
CA GLY A 371 4.96 -7.48 -22.60
C GLY A 371 6.14 -8.16 -21.87
N HIS A 372 6.80 -9.12 -22.52
CA HIS A 372 7.94 -9.84 -21.93
C HIS A 372 9.14 -8.96 -21.55
N SER A 373 9.30 -7.79 -22.16
CA SER A 373 10.35 -6.85 -21.78
C SER A 373 10.05 -6.12 -20.48
N GLU A 374 8.78 -5.88 -20.17
CA GLU A 374 8.32 -5.17 -18.96
C GLU A 374 8.35 -6.10 -17.75
N THR A 375 8.03 -7.37 -17.96
CA THR A 375 8.04 -8.35 -16.88
C THR A 375 9.44 -8.69 -16.36
N LYS A 376 10.47 -8.63 -17.23
CA LYS A 376 11.89 -8.81 -16.85
C LYS A 376 12.36 -7.86 -15.76
N GLU A 377 11.70 -6.71 -15.58
CA GLU A 377 12.05 -5.72 -14.56
C GLU A 377 11.51 -6.09 -13.17
N PHE A 378 10.39 -6.82 -13.10
CA PHE A 378 9.95 -7.44 -11.85
C PHE A 378 10.83 -8.63 -11.50
N PHE A 379 11.26 -9.39 -12.51
CA PHE A 379 12.03 -10.61 -12.33
C PHE A 379 13.54 -10.36 -12.33
N ARG A 380 14.10 -9.98 -11.18
CA ARG A 380 15.57 -9.96 -11.01
C ARG A 380 16.24 -11.31 -11.34
N ARG A 381 15.50 -12.42 -11.26
CA ARG A 381 15.97 -13.79 -11.53
C ARG A 381 15.57 -14.35 -12.91
N GLY A 382 14.83 -13.62 -13.74
CA GLY A 382 14.44 -14.09 -15.08
C GLY A 382 13.62 -15.39 -15.07
N LEU A 383 12.74 -15.57 -14.08
CA LEU A 383 11.86 -16.73 -14.01
C LEU A 383 11.01 -16.84 -15.30
N PRO A 384 10.81 -18.05 -15.84
CA PRO A 384 9.88 -18.24 -16.96
C PRO A 384 8.46 -17.97 -16.47
N PHE A 385 7.70 -17.19 -17.24
CA PHE A 385 6.28 -16.96 -16.99
C PHE A 385 5.48 -17.29 -18.24
N GLU A 386 4.28 -17.82 -18.04
CA GLU A 386 3.30 -18.15 -19.08
C GLU A 386 2.52 -16.90 -19.50
N SER A 387 2.10 -16.10 -18.52
CA SER A 387 1.38 -14.86 -18.75
C SER A 387 1.62 -13.83 -17.64
N ALA A 388 1.46 -12.56 -17.99
CA ALA A 388 1.41 -11.45 -17.06
C ALA A 388 0.32 -10.46 -17.51
N ARG A 389 -0.54 -10.06 -16.57
CA ARG A 389 -1.65 -9.13 -16.84
C ARG A 389 -1.78 -8.11 -15.71
N GLU A 390 -2.35 -6.97 -16.03
CA GLU A 390 -2.75 -5.97 -15.04
C GLU A 390 -4.27 -6.10 -14.80
N THR A 391 -4.70 -6.23 -13.54
CA THR A 391 -6.14 -6.27 -13.20
C THR A 391 -6.79 -4.89 -13.34
N GLY A 392 -8.13 -4.83 -13.27
CA GLY A 392 -8.84 -3.55 -13.13
C GLY A 392 -8.43 -2.75 -11.89
N SER A 393 -8.01 -3.45 -10.84
CA SER A 393 -7.38 -2.85 -9.67
C SER A 393 -5.87 -2.60 -9.87
N HIS A 394 -5.30 -2.62 -11.07
CA HIS A 394 -3.88 -2.31 -11.30
C HIS A 394 -2.89 -3.18 -10.52
N ILE A 395 -3.25 -4.45 -10.33
CA ILE A 395 -2.38 -5.46 -9.73
C ILE A 395 -1.78 -6.26 -10.87
N ILE A 396 -0.47 -6.46 -10.82
CA ILE A 396 0.25 -7.25 -11.81
C ILE A 396 0.18 -8.70 -11.37
N GLN A 397 -0.59 -9.49 -12.11
CA GLN A 397 -0.71 -10.91 -11.89
C GLN A 397 0.22 -11.67 -12.80
N ILE A 398 0.96 -12.59 -12.22
CA ILE A 398 1.97 -13.37 -12.88
C ILE A 398 1.58 -14.84 -12.78
N ARG A 399 1.56 -15.49 -13.94
CA ARG A 399 1.34 -16.93 -14.04
C ARG A 399 2.63 -17.58 -14.53
N LEU A 400 3.15 -18.51 -13.74
CA LEU A 400 4.31 -19.33 -14.12
C LEU A 400 3.86 -20.60 -14.87
N PRO A 401 4.71 -21.25 -15.68
CA PRO A 401 4.39 -22.60 -16.17
C PRO A 401 4.06 -23.54 -15.00
N GLY A 402 3.06 -24.42 -15.14
CA GLY A 402 2.60 -25.28 -14.04
C GLY A 402 3.71 -26.09 -13.37
N SER A 403 4.58 -26.73 -14.17
CA SER A 403 5.74 -27.47 -13.66
C SER A 403 6.74 -26.59 -12.90
N THR A 404 6.84 -25.30 -13.26
CA THR A 404 7.67 -24.32 -12.56
C THR A 404 7.02 -23.93 -11.24
N ALA A 405 5.71 -23.68 -11.23
CA ALA A 405 4.95 -23.36 -10.02
C ALA A 405 5.05 -24.48 -8.97
N GLU A 406 4.79 -25.74 -9.36
CA GLU A 406 4.92 -26.91 -8.48
C GLU A 406 6.32 -27.06 -7.88
N SER A 407 7.35 -26.89 -8.72
CA SER A 407 8.75 -26.97 -8.27
C SER A 407 9.10 -25.86 -7.27
N ILE A 408 8.64 -24.63 -7.53
CA ILE A 408 8.86 -23.48 -6.64
C ILE A 408 8.14 -23.68 -5.32
N VAL A 409 6.84 -24.01 -5.33
CA VAL A 409 6.06 -24.23 -4.11
C VAL A 409 6.67 -25.37 -3.30
N SER A 410 7.00 -26.50 -3.93
CA SER A 410 7.70 -27.61 -3.28
C SER A 410 8.98 -27.16 -2.59
N LYS A 411 9.79 -26.34 -3.26
CA LYS A 411 11.05 -25.83 -2.69
C LYS A 411 10.78 -24.88 -1.52
N VAL A 412 9.90 -23.91 -1.69
CA VAL A 412 9.63 -22.85 -0.70
C VAL A 412 8.92 -23.42 0.54
N CYS A 413 7.90 -24.27 0.39
CA CYS A 413 7.23 -24.95 1.50
C CYS A 413 8.22 -25.87 2.27
N ARG A 414 9.09 -26.64 1.59
CA ARG A 414 10.11 -27.48 2.25
C ARG A 414 11.13 -26.67 3.06
N LEU A 415 11.57 -25.52 2.55
CA LEU A 415 12.52 -24.67 3.28
C LEU A 415 11.89 -24.07 4.56
N SER A 416 10.58 -23.86 4.57
CA SER A 416 9.87 -23.26 5.70
C SER A 416 9.50 -24.24 6.82
N ILE A 417 9.50 -25.55 6.55
CA ILE A 417 9.13 -26.59 7.53
C ILE A 417 10.35 -27.12 8.28
N ASN A 418 11.53 -27.03 7.68
CA ASN A 418 12.79 -27.50 8.27
C ASN A 418 13.49 -26.45 9.15
N HIS A 419 12.83 -25.31 9.38
CA HIS A 419 13.26 -24.23 10.25
C HIS A 419 12.42 -24.21 11.52
#